data_AF-A0A954GJP2-F1
#
_entry.id   AF-A0A954GJP2-F1
#
_cell.length_a   1.000
_cell.length_b   1.000
_cell.length_c   1.000
_cell.angle_alpha   90.00
_cell.angle_beta   90.00
_cell.angle_gamma   90.00
#
_symmetry.space_group_name_H-M   'P 1'
#
loop_
_entity.id
_entity.type
_entity.pdbx_description
1 polymer ?
#
loop_
_entity_poly.entity_id
_entity_poly.type
_entity_poly.pdbx_seq_one_letter_code
_entity_poly.pdbx_strand_id
1 'polypeptide(L)'
;MSLFAMDMPETHAELVEWLEQHLVGLNLASLVAELSAIHGEADDSSSLKDLLGSRMPDVMENGLTVLDTKQVRSLVCHPRYLLELQELVLSTGGQHWHKRMTDTADNEFDRIAETGWKRVQLTIAPSAEKFESDALSKSGAQETVTGDSATQVSVPTVRIAHPVQKSHPQVTTRSPWRIILASAAMLMLGVLGLQQAGVLNLPLNQGAPVAVNQEAPPPAAPTGWGWDKPGAIPEDGPADVYLTQLATAADDWFKKRPEDGDGVKKRITQFRDGCSTLISSSHKPLSAEDREWLVEKCKAWRGKLDEQIAALDAGTDPLTARAATDEIVNKLMTALRTRAEELA
;
A
#
# COMPACT_ATOMS: atom_id res chain seq x y z
N MET A 1 1.63 2.68 22.13
CA MET A 1 2.75 3.64 21.98
C MET A 1 3.93 2.79 21.54
N SER A 2 4.42 2.96 20.30
CA SER A 2 5.57 2.19 19.79
C SER A 2 6.83 2.91 20.24
N LEU A 3 7.81 2.18 20.78
CA LEU A 3 9.12 2.73 21.14
C LEU A 3 10.08 2.44 19.98
N PHE A 4 10.40 3.45 19.18
CA PHE A 4 11.27 3.31 18.02
C PHE A 4 12.70 2.90 18.41
N ALA A 5 13.20 3.38 19.55
CA ALA A 5 14.55 3.09 20.01
C ALA A 5 14.79 1.60 20.32
N MET A 6 13.72 0.83 20.61
CA MET A 6 13.82 -0.62 20.88
C MET A 6 14.02 -1.44 19.60
N ASP A 7 13.67 -0.88 18.44
CA ASP A 7 13.83 -1.51 17.12
C ASP A 7 15.15 -1.07 16.44
N MET A 8 16.06 -0.43 17.18
CA MET A 8 17.32 0.08 16.64
C MET A 8 18.29 -1.08 16.30
N PRO A 9 18.74 -1.20 15.04
CA PRO A 9 19.67 -2.27 14.65
C PRO A 9 21.06 -2.12 15.27
N GLU A 10 21.74 -3.24 15.51
CA GLU A 10 23.09 -3.26 16.07
C GLU A 10 24.19 -3.10 15.01
N THR A 11 23.93 -3.55 13.78
CA THR A 11 24.92 -3.51 12.70
C THR A 11 24.94 -2.14 12.02
N HIS A 12 26.12 -1.71 11.57
CA HIS A 12 26.28 -0.40 10.97
C HIS A 12 25.45 -0.19 9.69
N ALA A 13 25.38 -1.21 8.82
CA ALA A 13 24.65 -1.12 7.56
C ALA A 13 23.13 -1.01 7.79
N GLU A 14 22.58 -1.85 8.67
CA GLU A 14 21.16 -1.81 9.02
C GLU A 14 20.81 -0.52 9.77
N LEU A 15 21.68 -0.04 10.67
CA LEU A 15 21.47 1.22 11.39
C LEU A 15 21.45 2.42 10.43
N VAL A 16 22.32 2.43 9.42
CA VAL A 16 22.32 3.45 8.37
C VAL A 16 20.99 3.43 7.62
N GLU A 17 20.57 2.27 7.12
CA GLU A 17 19.33 2.14 6.37
C GLU A 17 18.10 2.58 7.19
N TRP A 18 18.07 2.16 8.46
CA TRP A 18 17.03 2.50 9.42
C TRP A 18 16.99 3.99 9.72
N LEU A 19 18.14 4.63 9.97
CA LEU A 19 18.21 6.08 10.21
C LEU A 19 17.77 6.88 8.98
N GLU A 20 18.19 6.46 7.78
CA GLU A 20 17.78 7.14 6.54
C GLU A 20 16.26 7.09 6.35
N GLN A 21 15.62 5.98 6.72
CA GLN A 21 14.16 5.86 6.67
C GLN A 21 13.48 6.85 7.62
N HIS A 22 14.00 7.02 8.85
CA HIS A 22 13.44 7.98 9.80
C HIS A 22 13.72 9.42 9.41
N LEU A 23 14.87 9.73 8.82
CA LEU A 23 15.21 11.08 8.36
C LEU A 23 14.24 11.62 7.32
N VAL A 24 13.71 10.76 6.45
CA VAL A 24 12.73 11.15 5.42
C VAL A 24 11.27 10.89 5.83
N GLY A 25 11.05 10.24 6.98
CA GLY A 25 9.72 9.87 7.48
C GLY A 25 9.12 10.91 8.45
N LEU A 26 7.84 10.74 8.77
CA LEU A 26 7.12 11.68 9.65
C LEU A 26 7.37 11.47 11.15
N ASN A 27 8.05 10.38 11.51
CA ASN A 27 8.22 9.96 12.92
C ASN A 27 9.54 10.42 13.56
N LEU A 28 10.36 11.21 12.86
CA LEU A 28 11.67 11.61 13.37
C LEU A 28 11.61 12.33 14.72
N ALA A 29 10.62 13.21 14.91
CA ALA A 29 10.45 13.95 16.17
C ALA A 29 10.22 13.01 17.37
N SER A 30 9.44 11.94 17.18
CA SER A 30 9.21 10.93 18.22
C SER A 30 10.49 10.17 18.54
N LEU A 31 11.23 9.74 17.50
CA LEU A 31 12.51 9.06 17.68
C LEU A 31 13.52 9.95 18.41
N VAL A 32 13.61 11.23 18.04
CA VAL A 32 14.50 12.20 18.68
C VAL A 32 14.15 12.39 20.15
N ALA A 33 12.86 12.44 20.50
CA ALA A 33 12.43 12.51 21.89
C ALA A 33 12.85 11.27 22.70
N GLU A 34 12.69 10.07 22.13
CA GLU A 34 13.10 8.82 22.76
C GLU A 34 14.62 8.75 22.96
N LEU A 35 15.40 9.05 21.92
CA LEU A 35 16.86 9.04 22.01
C LEU A 35 17.37 10.11 22.98
N SER A 36 16.71 11.27 23.04
CA SER A 36 17.07 12.35 23.99
C SER A 36 16.81 11.92 25.43
N ALA A 37 15.77 11.13 25.69
CA ALA A 37 15.52 10.56 27.01
C ALA A 37 16.59 9.54 27.42
N ILE A 38 17.19 8.82 26.46
CA ILE A 38 18.23 7.80 26.70
C ILE A 38 19.62 8.43 26.88
N HIS A 39 19.99 9.36 25.99
CA HIS A 39 21.34 9.92 25.91
C HIS A 39 21.50 11.25 26.66
N GLY A 40 20.40 11.89 27.06
CA GLY A 40 20.38 13.23 27.62
C GLY A 40 20.39 14.32 26.54
N GLU A 41 20.27 15.57 26.97
CA GLU A 41 20.47 16.71 26.08
C GLU A 41 21.97 16.90 25.82
N ALA A 42 22.34 16.97 24.55
CA ALA A 42 23.70 17.30 24.13
C ALA A 42 24.05 18.72 24.55
N ASP A 43 25.32 18.94 24.92
CA ASP A 43 25.86 20.27 25.16
C ASP A 43 25.85 21.06 23.83
N ASP A 44 25.32 22.28 23.83
CA ASP A 44 25.09 23.13 22.64
C ASP A 44 26.40 23.54 21.92
N SER A 45 27.56 23.11 22.41
CA SER A 45 28.88 23.52 21.93
C SER A 45 29.31 22.89 20.60
N SER A 46 28.70 21.78 20.17
CA SER A 46 29.06 21.08 18.94
C SER A 46 27.94 21.12 17.90
N SER A 47 28.28 21.38 16.63
CA SER A 47 27.32 21.42 15.53
C SER A 47 27.37 20.17 14.65
N LEU A 48 26.29 19.88 13.92
CA LEU A 48 26.28 18.82 12.89
C LEU A 48 27.41 19.02 11.86
N LYS A 49 27.73 20.27 11.55
CA LYS A 49 28.81 20.62 10.62
C LYS A 49 30.18 20.21 11.14
N ASP A 50 30.42 20.31 12.45
CA ASP A 50 31.67 19.86 13.06
C ASP A 50 31.77 18.33 13.04
N LEU A 51 30.64 17.63 13.22
CA LEU A 51 30.59 16.17 13.18
C LEU A 51 30.83 15.61 11.76
N LEU A 52 30.19 16.19 10.74
CA LEU A 52 30.28 15.71 9.35
C LEU A 52 31.49 16.28 8.61
N GLY A 53 31.95 17.47 8.98
CA GLY A 53 33.11 18.13 8.40
C GLY A 53 33.06 18.19 6.86
N SER A 54 34.11 17.69 6.22
CA SER A 54 34.22 17.66 4.75
C SER A 54 33.34 16.62 4.07
N ARG A 55 32.70 15.70 4.82
CA ARG A 55 31.82 14.65 4.24
C ARG A 55 30.40 15.13 3.98
N MET A 56 30.03 16.33 4.41
CA MET A 56 28.68 16.86 4.23
C MET A 56 28.18 16.76 2.78
N PRO A 57 28.96 17.13 1.74
CA PRO A 57 28.50 16.99 0.35
C PRO A 57 28.27 15.53 -0.06
N ASP A 58 29.12 14.62 0.40
CA ASP A 58 29.00 13.19 0.10
C ASP A 58 27.74 12.59 0.73
N VAL A 59 27.35 13.06 1.93
CA VAL A 59 26.11 12.65 2.61
C VAL A 59 24.89 13.13 1.84
N MET A 60 24.92 14.34 1.29
CA MET A 60 23.80 14.87 0.48
C MET A 60 23.63 14.12 -0.85
N GLU A 61 24.71 13.59 -1.41
CA GLU A 61 24.66 12.86 -2.68
C GLU A 61 24.38 11.36 -2.50
N ASN A 62 24.97 10.71 -1.48
CA ASN A 62 25.02 9.24 -1.36
C ASN A 62 24.43 8.69 -0.05
N GLY A 63 23.83 9.54 0.78
CA GLY A 63 23.24 9.12 2.06
C GLY A 63 24.26 8.95 3.19
N LEU A 64 23.85 8.32 4.28
CA LEU A 64 24.67 8.05 5.48
C LEU A 64 25.67 6.92 5.27
N THR A 65 25.59 6.18 4.16
CA THR A 65 26.52 5.08 3.83
C THR A 65 27.99 5.52 3.71
N VAL A 66 28.23 6.83 3.51
CA VAL A 66 29.58 7.42 3.44
C VAL A 66 30.18 7.71 4.81
N LEU A 67 29.40 7.60 5.88
CA LEU A 67 29.84 7.85 7.25
C LEU A 67 30.42 6.58 7.87
N ASP A 68 31.45 6.74 8.68
CA ASP A 68 31.96 5.60 9.45
C ASP A 68 31.05 5.26 10.64
N THR A 69 31.30 4.11 11.26
CA THR A 69 30.52 3.63 12.41
C THR A 69 30.55 4.59 13.60
N LYS A 70 31.64 5.32 13.82
CA LYS A 70 31.72 6.30 14.93
C LYS A 70 30.83 7.49 14.64
N GLN A 71 30.85 8.00 13.41
CA GLN A 71 30.03 9.13 12.98
C GLN A 71 28.53 8.79 13.07
N VAL A 72 28.10 7.62 12.59
CA VAL A 72 26.71 7.18 12.70
C VAL A 72 26.28 7.03 14.17
N ARG A 73 27.14 6.46 15.03
CA ARG A 73 26.86 6.39 16.47
C ARG A 73 26.78 7.77 17.11
N SER A 74 27.63 8.70 16.70
CA SER A 74 27.56 10.08 17.17
C SER A 74 26.25 10.76 16.80
N LEU A 75 25.66 10.48 15.63
CA LEU A 75 24.33 10.99 15.26
C LEU A 75 23.24 10.46 16.21
N VAL A 76 23.28 9.18 16.57
CA VAL A 76 22.32 8.57 17.51
C VAL A 76 22.49 9.13 18.93
N CYS A 77 23.74 9.29 19.38
CA CYS A 77 24.05 9.84 20.71
C CYS A 77 23.75 11.34 20.84
N HIS A 78 23.55 12.07 19.73
CA HIS A 78 23.24 13.50 19.72
C HIS A 78 21.99 13.76 18.88
N PRO A 79 20.79 13.45 19.42
CA PRO A 79 19.56 13.36 18.62
C PRO A 79 19.17 14.67 17.90
N ARG A 80 19.60 15.83 18.41
CA ARG A 80 19.38 17.14 17.76
C ARG A 80 20.02 17.21 16.37
N TYR A 81 21.14 16.53 16.15
CA TYR A 81 21.80 16.46 14.83
C TYR A 81 20.94 15.79 13.78
N LEU A 82 20.03 14.88 14.17
CA LEU A 82 19.11 14.25 13.22
C LEU A 82 18.09 15.26 12.68
N LEU A 83 17.63 16.21 13.50
CA LEU A 83 16.72 17.27 13.05
C LEU A 83 17.40 18.24 12.10
N GLU A 84 18.61 18.69 12.45
CA GLU A 84 19.43 19.54 11.56
C GLU A 84 19.71 18.84 10.23
N LEU A 85 20.01 17.54 10.28
CA LEU A 85 20.27 16.74 9.09
C LEU A 85 19.01 16.56 8.25
N GLN A 86 17.84 16.34 8.87
CA GLN A 86 16.57 16.29 8.14
C GLN A 86 16.28 17.59 7.41
N GLU A 87 16.47 18.75 8.05
CA GLU A 87 16.28 20.05 7.39
C GLU A 87 17.18 20.19 6.15
N LEU A 88 18.45 19.78 6.25
CA LEU A 88 19.39 19.78 5.13
C LEU A 88 18.97 18.80 4.03
N VAL A 89 18.58 17.58 4.39
CA VAL A 89 18.12 16.54 3.46
C VAL A 89 16.87 16.99 2.70
N LEU A 90 15.89 17.59 3.38
CA LEU A 90 14.64 18.03 2.76
C LEU A 90 14.81 19.29 1.90
N SER A 91 15.77 20.16 2.25
CA SER A 91 16.02 21.40 1.49
C SER A 91 16.98 21.22 0.31
N THR A 92 18.02 20.40 0.48
CA THR A 92 19.19 20.35 -0.42
C THR A 92 19.57 18.92 -0.85
N GLY A 93 18.86 17.90 -0.38
CA GLY A 93 19.18 16.50 -0.68
C GLY A 93 19.21 16.17 -2.18
N GLY A 94 20.17 15.33 -2.57
CA GLY A 94 20.34 14.86 -3.94
C GLY A 94 19.40 13.72 -4.34
N GLN A 95 19.75 13.03 -5.43
CA GLN A 95 18.92 11.95 -5.99
C GLN A 95 18.69 10.78 -5.00
N HIS A 96 19.68 10.47 -4.16
CA HIS A 96 19.57 9.44 -3.13
C HIS A 96 18.39 9.70 -2.19
N TRP A 97 18.34 10.90 -1.62
CA TRP A 97 17.29 11.29 -0.68
C TRP A 97 15.93 11.44 -1.34
N HIS A 98 15.88 11.90 -2.59
CA HIS A 98 14.63 11.94 -3.35
C HIS A 98 14.05 10.55 -3.56
N LYS A 99 14.88 9.59 -3.98
CA LYS A 99 14.49 8.19 -4.09
C LYS A 99 14.01 7.65 -2.74
N ARG A 100 14.76 7.90 -1.66
CA ARG A 100 14.41 7.42 -0.32
C ARG A 100 13.09 8.01 0.19
N MET A 101 12.80 9.28 -0.10
CA MET A 101 11.51 9.92 0.19
C MET A 101 10.37 9.24 -0.56
N THR A 102 10.52 8.96 -1.86
CA THR A 102 9.50 8.24 -2.64
C THR A 102 9.26 6.85 -2.09
N ASP A 103 10.33 6.08 -1.86
CA ASP A 103 10.25 4.73 -1.31
C ASP A 103 9.59 4.72 0.10
N THR A 104 9.84 5.75 0.91
CA THR A 104 9.28 5.85 2.27
C THR A 104 7.83 6.31 2.25
N ALA A 105 7.47 7.26 1.39
CA ALA A 105 6.12 7.76 1.26
C ALA A 105 5.14 6.62 0.93
N ASP A 106 5.50 5.78 -0.04
CA ASP A 106 4.66 4.64 -0.45
C ASP A 106 4.39 3.68 0.74
N ASN A 107 5.37 3.48 1.63
CA ASN A 107 5.22 2.60 2.80
C ASN A 107 4.56 3.27 4.01
N GLU A 108 4.79 4.57 4.23
CA GLU A 108 4.28 5.29 5.40
C GLU A 108 2.80 5.64 5.26
N PHE A 109 2.34 5.98 4.04
CA PHE A 109 0.92 6.18 3.76
C PHE A 109 0.11 4.91 4.08
N ASP A 110 0.60 3.74 3.68
CA ASP A 110 -0.03 2.46 3.98
C ASP A 110 -0.13 2.22 5.49
N ARG A 111 0.95 2.48 6.25
CA ARG A 111 0.95 2.34 7.72
C ARG A 111 -0.02 3.30 8.42
N ILE A 112 -0.06 4.57 7.99
CA ILE A 112 -0.95 5.58 8.58
C ILE A 112 -2.40 5.22 8.27
N ALA A 113 -2.70 4.84 7.04
CA ALA A 113 -4.03 4.39 6.64
C ALA A 113 -4.48 3.17 7.46
N GLU A 114 -3.62 2.16 7.63
CA GLU A 114 -3.94 0.97 8.42
C GLU A 114 -4.18 1.31 9.90
N THR A 115 -3.32 2.15 10.48
CA THR A 115 -3.45 2.57 11.89
C THR A 115 -4.71 3.41 12.11
N GLY A 116 -5.01 4.33 11.18
CA GLY A 116 -6.23 5.12 11.19
C GLY A 116 -7.47 4.23 11.10
N TRP A 117 -7.45 3.26 10.19
CA TRP A 117 -8.55 2.32 10.00
C TRP A 117 -8.80 1.44 11.22
N LYS A 118 -7.75 0.91 11.86
CA LYS A 118 -7.88 0.15 13.13
C LYS A 118 -8.54 0.97 14.24
N ARG A 119 -8.20 2.26 14.37
CA ARG A 119 -8.86 3.14 15.36
C ARG A 119 -10.34 3.37 15.05
N VAL A 120 -10.66 3.57 13.79
CA VAL A 120 -12.05 3.74 13.34
C VAL A 120 -12.86 2.48 13.64
N GLN A 121 -12.32 1.29 13.33
CA GLN A 121 -12.98 0.02 13.65
C GLN A 121 -13.23 -0.16 15.16
N LEU A 122 -12.25 0.18 16.01
CA LEU A 122 -12.42 0.12 17.47
C LEU A 122 -13.49 1.10 17.99
N THR A 123 -13.71 2.21 17.28
CA THR A 123 -14.73 3.22 17.65
C THR A 123 -16.12 2.85 17.13
N ILE A 124 -16.20 2.23 15.95
CA ILE A 124 -17.46 1.85 15.30
C ILE A 124 -17.97 0.50 15.81
N ALA A 125 -17.10 -0.38 16.33
CA ALA A 125 -17.52 -1.65 16.92
C ALA A 125 -18.59 -1.39 17.99
N PRO A 126 -19.85 -1.80 17.77
CA PRO A 126 -20.91 -1.56 18.72
C PRO A 126 -20.51 -2.25 20.02
N SER A 127 -20.56 -1.50 21.13
CA SER A 127 -20.29 -2.04 22.45
C SER A 127 -21.19 -3.25 22.66
N ALA A 128 -20.60 -4.44 22.60
CA ALA A 128 -21.28 -5.72 22.75
C ALA A 128 -21.64 -5.97 24.21
N GLU A 129 -22.23 -4.98 24.88
CA GLU A 129 -22.86 -5.16 26.17
C GLU A 129 -24.37 -5.23 25.98
N LYS A 130 -24.89 -6.44 26.26
CA LYS A 130 -26.29 -6.77 26.58
C LYS A 130 -27.32 -6.61 25.46
N PHE A 131 -27.34 -7.61 24.58
CA PHE A 131 -28.61 -8.19 24.14
C PHE A 131 -28.57 -9.71 24.36
N GLU A 132 -28.59 -10.08 25.64
CA GLU A 132 -28.87 -11.45 26.06
C GLU A 132 -30.30 -11.43 26.64
N SER A 133 -31.29 -11.75 25.80
CA SER A 133 -32.54 -12.44 26.16
C SER A 133 -33.48 -12.51 24.96
N ASP A 134 -34.04 -13.70 24.80
CA ASP A 134 -35.29 -13.99 24.09
C ASP A 134 -35.27 -14.11 22.56
N ALA A 135 -34.71 -15.22 22.07
CA ALA A 135 -35.25 -15.86 20.87
C ALA A 135 -34.98 -17.39 20.86
N LEU A 136 -35.60 -18.08 21.83
CA LEU A 136 -35.86 -19.50 21.74
C LEU A 136 -37.21 -19.71 21.01
N SER A 137 -37.23 -20.10 19.74
CA SER A 137 -38.35 -20.88 19.18
C SER A 137 -38.16 -21.40 17.75
N LYS A 138 -38.19 -22.73 17.66
CA LYS A 138 -38.88 -23.59 16.67
C LYS A 138 -38.28 -23.68 15.26
N SER A 139 -37.75 -24.86 14.87
CA SER A 139 -38.46 -25.99 14.22
C SER A 139 -38.66 -25.75 12.72
N GLY A 140 -38.33 -26.62 11.77
CA GLY A 140 -37.76 -27.97 11.77
C GLY A 140 -37.66 -28.52 10.33
N ALA A 141 -37.43 -29.84 10.22
CA ALA A 141 -37.66 -30.75 9.08
C ALA A 141 -36.69 -30.77 7.87
N GLN A 142 -35.72 -31.69 7.96
CA GLN A 142 -35.48 -32.87 7.10
C GLN A 142 -36.20 -32.99 5.73
N GLU A 143 -35.44 -33.12 4.63
CA GLU A 143 -35.81 -33.98 3.50
C GLU A 143 -34.56 -34.50 2.75
N THR A 144 -34.51 -35.81 2.59
CA THR A 144 -33.49 -36.63 1.91
C THR A 144 -33.93 -36.90 0.47
N VAL A 145 -33.06 -36.70 -0.54
CA VAL A 145 -33.24 -37.28 -1.88
C VAL A 145 -31.91 -37.80 -2.43
N THR A 146 -31.92 -39.11 -2.69
CA THR A 146 -30.92 -39.95 -3.36
C THR A 146 -31.04 -39.81 -4.89
N GLY A 147 -29.94 -39.90 -5.64
CA GLY A 147 -29.99 -40.04 -7.09
C GLY A 147 -28.63 -40.14 -7.78
N ASP A 148 -28.23 -41.38 -8.11
CA ASP A 148 -27.13 -41.78 -9.00
C ASP A 148 -27.20 -41.16 -10.40
N SER A 149 -26.04 -40.90 -11.03
CA SER A 149 -25.69 -41.49 -12.34
C SER A 149 -24.29 -41.09 -12.83
N ALA A 150 -23.58 -42.12 -13.28
CA ALA A 150 -22.24 -42.10 -13.85
C ALA A 150 -22.16 -41.40 -15.21
N THR A 151 -21.00 -40.80 -15.52
CA THR A 151 -20.53 -40.64 -16.91
C THR A 151 -19.00 -40.67 -16.93
N GLN A 152 -18.44 -41.72 -17.54
CA GLN A 152 -17.04 -41.83 -17.93
C GLN A 152 -16.73 -40.85 -19.07
N VAL A 153 -15.63 -40.09 -18.96
CA VAL A 153 -15.05 -39.36 -20.09
C VAL A 153 -13.56 -39.69 -20.18
N SER A 154 -13.17 -40.18 -21.36
CA SER A 154 -11.84 -40.62 -21.74
C SER A 154 -10.84 -39.48 -21.85
N VAL A 155 -9.60 -39.73 -21.38
CA VAL A 155 -8.45 -38.84 -21.48
C VAL A 155 -7.64 -39.16 -22.74
N PRO A 156 -7.34 -38.20 -23.63
CA PRO A 156 -6.29 -38.37 -24.62
C PRO A 156 -4.92 -37.92 -24.10
N THR A 157 -3.96 -38.85 -24.14
CA THR A 157 -2.53 -38.64 -23.94
C THR A 157 -1.96 -37.70 -25.00
N VAL A 158 -1.52 -36.50 -24.60
CA VAL A 158 -0.77 -35.57 -25.45
C VAL A 158 0.72 -35.71 -25.18
N ARG A 159 1.44 -36.08 -26.24
CA ARG A 159 2.90 -36.26 -26.31
C ARG A 159 3.52 -34.91 -26.68
N ILE A 160 4.25 -34.26 -25.77
CA ILE A 160 4.99 -33.02 -26.08
C ILE A 160 6.44 -33.37 -26.39
N ALA A 161 6.83 -33.14 -27.65
CA ALA A 161 8.20 -33.18 -28.12
C ALA A 161 8.91 -31.87 -27.76
N HIS A 162 10.14 -31.97 -27.25
CA HIS A 162 11.08 -30.85 -27.16
C HIS A 162 11.56 -30.47 -28.56
N PRO A 163 11.83 -29.17 -28.82
CA PRO A 163 13.19 -28.88 -29.29
C PRO A 163 13.78 -27.55 -28.83
N VAL A 164 15.09 -27.64 -28.56
CA VAL A 164 16.16 -26.77 -29.07
C VAL A 164 16.23 -25.33 -28.53
N GLN A 165 17.03 -25.27 -27.47
CA GLN A 165 17.95 -24.21 -27.08
C GLN A 165 18.70 -23.60 -28.29
N LYS A 166 18.60 -22.27 -28.44
CA LYS A 166 19.54 -21.45 -29.21
C LYS A 166 20.05 -20.30 -28.37
N SER A 167 21.36 -20.20 -28.34
CA SER A 167 22.21 -19.28 -27.59
C SER A 167 22.54 -18.01 -28.35
N HIS A 168 22.62 -16.89 -27.60
CA HIS A 168 23.45 -15.67 -27.80
C HIS A 168 23.07 -14.70 -28.94
N PRO A 169 23.46 -13.39 -28.89
CA PRO A 169 24.43 -12.75 -27.99
C PRO A 169 23.95 -11.47 -27.24
N GLN A 170 24.77 -11.08 -26.26
CA GLN A 170 24.72 -9.80 -25.55
C GLN A 170 24.90 -8.61 -26.51
N VAL A 171 24.03 -7.61 -26.37
CA VAL A 171 24.24 -6.27 -26.91
C VAL A 171 24.57 -5.36 -25.73
N THR A 172 25.83 -4.96 -25.65
CA THR A 172 26.31 -3.91 -24.75
C THR A 172 26.18 -2.57 -25.46
N THR A 173 25.26 -1.72 -25.00
CA THR A 173 25.22 -0.30 -25.39
C THR A 173 25.56 0.55 -24.17
N ARG A 174 26.84 0.94 -24.11
CA ARG A 174 27.32 2.03 -23.26
C ARG A 174 26.99 3.38 -23.93
N SER A 175 26.74 4.37 -23.07
CA SER A 175 27.00 5.82 -23.27
C SER A 175 25.83 6.66 -23.85
N PRO A 176 25.82 7.99 -23.68
CA PRO A 176 25.90 8.78 -22.44
C PRO A 176 24.79 9.86 -22.42
N TRP A 177 24.02 9.98 -21.34
CA TRP A 177 23.14 11.15 -21.14
C TRP A 177 23.62 11.95 -19.93
N ARG A 178 24.55 12.87 -20.21
CA ARG A 178 24.76 14.08 -19.41
C ARG A 178 24.30 15.26 -20.25
N ILE A 179 23.76 16.26 -19.56
CA ILE A 179 23.38 17.62 -20.02
C ILE A 179 21.94 17.70 -20.55
N ILE A 180 21.00 18.20 -19.74
CA ILE A 180 20.40 19.56 -19.89
C ILE A 180 19.97 20.06 -18.49
N LEU A 181 20.43 21.28 -18.18
CA LEU A 181 20.17 22.11 -17.01
C LEU A 181 18.94 23.01 -17.23
N ALA A 182 18.26 23.33 -16.13
CA ALA A 182 17.62 24.61 -15.79
C ALA A 182 16.58 25.23 -16.74
N SER A 183 15.37 25.49 -16.23
CA SER A 183 14.62 26.78 -16.34
C SER A 183 13.14 26.61 -15.93
N ALA A 184 12.78 26.82 -14.65
CA ALA A 184 11.38 27.08 -14.27
C ALA A 184 11.27 27.70 -12.86
N ALA A 185 11.87 28.88 -12.66
CA ALA A 185 11.66 29.67 -11.45
C ALA A 185 11.46 31.14 -11.85
N MET A 186 10.29 31.48 -12.42
CA MET A 186 9.93 32.90 -12.65
C MET A 186 8.44 33.17 -12.91
N LEU A 187 7.49 32.44 -12.31
CA LEU A 187 6.04 32.76 -12.43
C LEU A 187 5.22 32.49 -11.16
N MET A 188 5.72 32.84 -9.97
CA MET A 188 4.94 32.79 -8.71
C MET A 188 5.15 34.04 -7.86
N LEU A 189 5.04 35.23 -8.46
CA LEU A 189 5.04 36.53 -7.75
C LEU A 189 3.87 37.45 -8.17
N GLY A 190 2.79 36.88 -8.72
CA GLY A 190 1.64 37.64 -9.23
C GLY A 190 0.35 37.58 -8.41
N VAL A 191 0.23 36.68 -7.42
CA VAL A 191 -1.08 36.36 -6.81
C VAL A 191 -1.27 36.93 -5.39
N LEU A 192 -0.21 37.44 -4.73
CA LEU A 192 -0.32 37.98 -3.37
C LEU A 192 -0.65 39.50 -3.29
N GLY A 193 -0.94 40.15 -4.42
CA GLY A 193 -1.18 41.61 -4.48
C GLY A 193 -2.63 42.07 -4.35
N LEU A 194 -3.62 41.17 -4.38
CA LEU A 194 -5.03 41.55 -4.53
C LEU A 194 -5.94 41.34 -3.30
N GLN A 195 -5.40 40.91 -2.16
CA GLN A 195 -6.21 40.68 -0.95
C GLN A 195 -6.27 41.87 0.04
N GLN A 196 -5.58 43.00 -0.22
CA GLN A 196 -5.62 44.17 0.69
C GLN A 196 -6.61 45.28 0.32
N ALA A 197 -7.40 45.14 -0.74
CA ALA A 197 -8.44 46.12 -1.08
C ALA A 197 -9.80 45.70 -0.47
N GLY A 198 -10.03 46.07 0.79
CA GLY A 198 -11.29 45.87 1.50
C GLY A 198 -12.47 46.66 0.89
N VAL A 199 -13.05 46.16 -0.21
CA VAL A 199 -14.11 46.86 -0.96
C VAL A 199 -15.42 46.07 -1.08
N LEU A 200 -15.69 45.07 -0.23
CA LEU A 200 -17.02 44.45 -0.19
C LEU A 200 -17.55 44.36 1.25
N ASN A 201 -18.05 45.48 1.73
CA ASN A 201 -18.87 45.56 2.93
C ASN A 201 -20.34 45.35 2.53
N LEU A 202 -20.83 44.12 2.62
CA LEU A 202 -22.24 43.79 2.39
C LEU A 202 -22.97 43.70 3.75
N PRO A 203 -24.11 44.37 3.92
CA PRO A 203 -24.87 44.32 5.17
C PRO A 203 -25.59 42.97 5.28
N LEU A 204 -25.24 42.18 6.30
CA LEU A 204 -25.99 40.98 6.68
C LEU A 204 -27.33 41.40 7.30
N ASN A 205 -28.39 41.25 6.52
CA ASN A 205 -29.79 41.33 6.93
C ASN A 205 -30.13 40.09 7.79
N GLN A 206 -30.29 40.27 9.09
CA GLN A 206 -30.74 39.22 10.02
C GLN A 206 -32.25 39.02 9.87
N GLY A 207 -32.64 38.08 9.00
CA GLY A 207 -34.00 37.55 8.87
C GLY A 207 -34.09 36.14 9.48
N ALA A 208 -35.23 35.88 10.13
CA ALA A 208 -35.60 34.71 10.93
C ALA A 208 -35.26 33.31 10.34
N PRO A 209 -35.13 32.27 11.20
CA PRO A 209 -34.81 30.91 10.76
C PRO A 209 -36.00 30.28 10.02
N VAL A 210 -35.86 30.13 8.70
CA VAL A 210 -36.73 29.25 7.91
C VAL A 210 -36.21 27.82 8.11
N ALA A 211 -37.01 26.98 8.78
CA ALA A 211 -36.75 25.56 8.90
C ALA A 211 -36.85 24.91 7.51
N VAL A 212 -35.71 24.73 6.85
CA VAL A 212 -35.59 23.91 5.64
C VAL A 212 -35.51 22.46 6.10
N ASN A 213 -36.55 21.68 5.84
CA ASN A 213 -36.48 20.22 5.87
C ASN A 213 -35.46 19.78 4.82
N GLN A 214 -34.20 19.57 5.25
CA GLN A 214 -33.21 18.86 4.46
C GLN A 214 -33.58 17.37 4.47
N GLU A 215 -34.27 16.94 3.42
CA GLU A 215 -34.36 15.54 3.07
C GLU A 215 -32.91 15.03 2.88
N ALA A 216 -32.52 14.04 3.69
CA ALA A 216 -31.18 13.49 3.65
C ALA A 216 -30.85 13.04 2.22
N PRO A 217 -29.67 13.43 1.67
CA PRO A 217 -29.28 12.94 0.35
C PRO A 217 -29.31 11.40 0.37
N PRO A 218 -29.85 10.76 -0.67
CA PRO A 218 -29.86 9.30 -0.74
C PRO A 218 -28.43 8.79 -0.56
N PRO A 219 -28.23 7.67 0.17
CA PRO A 219 -26.91 7.11 0.40
C PRO A 219 -26.20 6.94 -0.95
N ALA A 220 -24.97 7.46 -1.05
CA ALA A 220 -24.15 7.28 -2.23
C ALA A 220 -24.10 5.79 -2.59
N ALA A 221 -24.37 5.46 -3.85
CA ALA A 221 -24.27 4.08 -4.32
C ALA A 221 -22.88 3.54 -3.97
N PRO A 222 -22.75 2.29 -3.47
CA PRO A 222 -21.47 1.75 -3.07
C PRO A 222 -20.50 1.76 -4.27
N THR A 223 -19.50 2.64 -4.23
CA THR A 223 -18.51 2.82 -5.29
C THR A 223 -17.35 1.84 -5.17
N GLY A 224 -17.64 0.59 -4.81
CA GLY A 224 -16.64 -0.47 -4.70
C GLY A 224 -16.67 -1.39 -5.92
N TRP A 225 -15.54 -2.00 -6.22
CA TRP A 225 -15.43 -2.98 -7.28
C TRP A 225 -14.66 -4.22 -6.80
N GLY A 226 -15.03 -5.44 -7.25
CA GLY A 226 -14.41 -6.68 -6.77
C GLY A 226 -14.52 -6.82 -5.25
N TRP A 227 -13.38 -7.08 -4.58
CA TRP A 227 -13.28 -7.21 -3.13
C TRP A 227 -13.36 -5.89 -2.35
N ASP A 228 -13.26 -4.73 -3.02
CA ASP A 228 -13.43 -3.43 -2.38
C ASP A 228 -14.91 -3.04 -2.23
N LYS A 229 -15.84 -3.88 -2.69
CA LYS A 229 -17.27 -3.67 -2.43
C LYS A 229 -17.59 -3.95 -0.97
N PRO A 230 -18.44 -3.12 -0.33
CA PRO A 230 -19.01 -3.45 0.96
C PRO A 230 -19.67 -4.84 0.90
N GLY A 231 -19.26 -5.73 1.81
CA GLY A 231 -19.77 -7.10 1.90
C GLY A 231 -19.21 -8.10 0.87
N ALA A 232 -18.22 -7.73 0.05
CA ALA A 232 -17.58 -8.70 -0.86
C ALA A 232 -16.64 -9.69 -0.15
N ILE A 233 -16.25 -9.38 1.09
CA ILE A 233 -15.48 -10.27 1.96
C ILE A 233 -16.41 -10.67 3.12
N PRO A 234 -16.97 -11.89 3.10
CA PRO A 234 -17.84 -12.35 4.17
C PRO A 234 -17.07 -12.49 5.49
N GLU A 235 -17.68 -12.08 6.59
CA GLU A 235 -17.07 -12.23 7.93
C GLU A 235 -17.42 -13.57 8.59
N ASP A 236 -18.44 -14.27 8.08
CA ASP A 236 -18.98 -15.50 8.67
C ASP A 236 -19.31 -16.54 7.59
N GLY A 237 -19.43 -17.81 8.01
CA GLY A 237 -19.79 -18.93 7.15
C GLY A 237 -18.73 -20.03 7.10
N PRO A 238 -18.97 -21.12 6.36
CA PRO A 238 -17.99 -22.19 6.18
C PRO A 238 -16.89 -21.78 5.18
N ALA A 239 -15.69 -22.34 5.36
CA ALA A 239 -14.46 -21.92 4.68
C ALA A 239 -14.49 -22.14 3.15
N ASP A 240 -15.07 -23.23 2.69
CA ASP A 240 -15.25 -23.59 1.28
C ASP A 240 -16.15 -22.58 0.55
N VAL A 241 -17.29 -22.23 1.16
CA VAL A 241 -18.21 -21.22 0.64
C VAL A 241 -17.53 -19.85 0.60
N TYR A 242 -16.77 -19.52 1.65
CA TYR A 242 -16.00 -18.28 1.72
C TYR A 242 -15.02 -18.14 0.54
N LEU A 243 -14.17 -19.15 0.30
CA LEU A 243 -13.20 -19.12 -0.81
C LEU A 243 -13.88 -19.11 -2.19
N THR A 244 -14.99 -19.82 -2.34
CA THR A 244 -15.79 -19.81 -3.57
C THR A 244 -16.38 -18.43 -3.86
N GLN A 245 -16.84 -17.72 -2.82
CA GLN A 245 -17.34 -16.35 -2.96
C GLN A 245 -16.21 -15.38 -3.34
N LEU A 246 -15.01 -15.50 -2.75
CA LEU A 246 -13.86 -14.69 -3.17
C LEU A 246 -13.49 -14.93 -4.64
N ALA A 247 -13.49 -16.19 -5.09
CA ALA A 247 -13.25 -16.51 -6.50
C ALA A 247 -14.32 -15.91 -7.42
N THR A 248 -15.58 -15.90 -6.98
CA THR A 248 -16.70 -15.31 -7.72
C THR A 248 -16.59 -13.79 -7.78
N ALA A 249 -16.17 -13.14 -6.69
CA ALA A 249 -15.93 -11.70 -6.68
C ALA A 249 -14.77 -11.30 -7.62
N ALA A 250 -13.76 -12.16 -7.80
CA ALA A 250 -12.68 -11.92 -8.78
C ALA A 250 -13.16 -11.95 -10.24
N ASP A 251 -14.25 -12.66 -10.54
CA ASP A 251 -14.85 -12.73 -11.89
C ASP A 251 -15.31 -11.36 -12.40
N ASP A 252 -15.56 -10.41 -11.50
CA ASP A 252 -15.84 -9.03 -11.85
C ASP A 252 -14.78 -8.39 -12.76
N TRP A 253 -13.55 -8.93 -12.77
CA TRP A 253 -12.46 -8.52 -13.68
C TRP A 253 -12.89 -8.59 -15.14
N PHE A 254 -13.67 -9.60 -15.50
CA PHE A 254 -14.11 -9.86 -16.86
C PHE A 254 -15.32 -9.02 -17.29
N LYS A 255 -16.05 -8.40 -16.34
CA LYS A 255 -17.27 -7.62 -16.63
C LYS A 255 -17.02 -6.27 -17.30
N LYS A 256 -15.83 -5.67 -17.12
CA LYS A 256 -15.43 -4.42 -17.77
C LYS A 256 -14.07 -4.61 -18.43
N ARG A 257 -14.00 -4.32 -19.73
CA ARG A 257 -12.88 -4.67 -20.61
C ARG A 257 -12.38 -3.41 -21.32
N PRO A 258 -11.66 -2.50 -20.64
CA PRO A 258 -11.02 -1.37 -21.33
C PRO A 258 -10.01 -1.88 -22.36
N GLU A 259 -9.80 -1.08 -23.41
CA GLU A 259 -8.88 -1.39 -24.51
C GLU A 259 -7.75 -0.37 -24.62
N ASP A 260 -7.92 0.82 -24.03
CA ASP A 260 -6.90 1.86 -23.95
C ASP A 260 -5.93 1.61 -22.78
N GLY A 261 -4.70 2.10 -22.90
CA GLY A 261 -3.63 1.88 -21.92
C GLY A 261 -3.97 2.36 -20.52
N ASP A 262 -4.49 3.57 -20.38
CA ASP A 262 -4.86 4.15 -19.08
C ASP A 262 -6.00 3.37 -18.42
N GLY A 263 -7.02 3.00 -19.21
CA GLY A 263 -8.15 2.19 -18.77
C GLY A 263 -7.71 0.82 -18.28
N VAL A 264 -6.85 0.13 -19.02
CA VAL A 264 -6.30 -1.18 -18.63
C VAL A 264 -5.44 -1.03 -17.37
N LYS A 265 -4.50 -0.09 -17.34
CA LYS A 265 -3.63 0.16 -16.17
C LYS A 265 -4.46 0.41 -14.92
N LYS A 266 -5.41 1.35 -14.98
CA LYS A 266 -6.34 1.65 -13.88
C LYS A 266 -7.06 0.41 -13.39
N ARG A 267 -7.50 -0.44 -14.31
CA ARG A 267 -8.24 -1.66 -13.97
C ARG A 267 -7.34 -2.67 -13.25
N ILE A 268 -6.10 -2.87 -13.72
CA ILE A 268 -5.11 -3.74 -13.08
C ILE A 268 -4.80 -3.23 -11.67
N THR A 269 -4.56 -1.91 -11.52
CA THR A 269 -4.32 -1.28 -10.21
C THR A 269 -5.47 -1.54 -9.24
N GLN A 270 -6.73 -1.36 -9.65
CA GLN A 270 -7.88 -1.65 -8.80
C GLN A 270 -7.94 -3.12 -8.35
N PHE A 271 -7.61 -4.07 -9.22
CA PHE A 271 -7.59 -5.49 -8.84
C PHE A 271 -6.43 -5.80 -7.89
N ARG A 272 -5.26 -5.19 -8.11
CA ARG A 272 -4.09 -5.24 -7.22
C ARG A 272 -4.38 -4.63 -5.84
N ASP A 273 -5.16 -3.56 -5.78
CA ASP A 273 -5.62 -2.95 -4.52
C ASP A 273 -6.58 -3.89 -3.79
N GLY A 274 -7.51 -4.55 -4.50
CA GLY A 274 -8.35 -5.60 -3.92
C GLY A 274 -7.54 -6.75 -3.29
N CYS A 275 -6.43 -7.18 -3.90
CA CYS A 275 -5.53 -8.16 -3.26
C CYS A 275 -4.95 -7.63 -1.93
N SER A 276 -4.69 -6.32 -1.84
CA SER A 276 -4.19 -5.67 -0.62
C SER A 276 -5.26 -5.62 0.48
N THR A 277 -6.52 -5.37 0.09
CA THR A 277 -7.68 -5.48 0.96
C THR A 277 -7.81 -6.90 1.51
N LEU A 278 -7.66 -7.94 0.69
CA LEU A 278 -7.63 -9.32 1.17
C LEU A 278 -6.48 -9.54 2.15
N ILE A 279 -5.24 -9.19 1.79
CA ILE A 279 -4.06 -9.40 2.67
C ILE A 279 -4.24 -8.83 4.09
N SER A 280 -4.95 -7.70 4.22
CA SER A 280 -5.18 -7.02 5.50
C SER A 280 -6.46 -7.45 6.24
N SER A 281 -7.28 -8.30 5.64
CA SER A 281 -8.55 -8.75 6.20
C SER A 281 -8.38 -9.83 7.26
N SER A 282 -9.37 -9.98 8.14
CA SER A 282 -9.36 -10.94 9.24
C SER A 282 -9.48 -12.40 8.78
N HIS A 283 -10.22 -12.63 7.69
CA HIS A 283 -10.58 -13.93 7.15
C HIS A 283 -11.13 -14.91 8.21
N LYS A 284 -12.03 -14.44 9.10
CA LYS A 284 -12.54 -15.25 10.22
C LYS A 284 -13.05 -16.65 9.86
N PRO A 285 -13.68 -16.89 8.70
CA PRO A 285 -14.10 -18.25 8.31
C PRO A 285 -12.95 -19.23 8.07
N LEU A 286 -11.71 -18.77 7.90
CA LEU A 286 -10.55 -19.60 7.57
C LEU A 286 -9.76 -20.02 8.82
N SER A 287 -9.18 -21.21 8.75
CA SER A 287 -8.15 -21.63 9.69
C SER A 287 -6.91 -20.72 9.60
N ALA A 288 -6.02 -20.78 10.60
CA ALA A 288 -4.79 -20.00 10.55
C ALA A 288 -3.91 -20.38 9.35
N GLU A 289 -3.83 -21.68 9.02
CA GLU A 289 -3.09 -22.21 7.89
C GLU A 289 -3.67 -21.74 6.55
N ASP A 290 -5.00 -21.83 6.39
CA ASP A 290 -5.66 -21.39 5.15
C ASP A 290 -5.59 -19.88 4.95
N ARG A 291 -5.66 -19.12 6.05
CA ARG A 291 -5.46 -17.68 6.02
C ARG A 291 -4.05 -17.32 5.57
N GLU A 292 -3.04 -17.97 6.14
CA GLU A 292 -1.64 -17.74 5.75
C GLU A 292 -1.43 -18.08 4.27
N TRP A 293 -1.93 -19.23 3.83
CA TRP A 293 -1.93 -19.62 2.42
C TRP A 293 -2.57 -18.55 1.52
N LEU A 294 -3.76 -18.06 1.87
CA LEU A 294 -4.48 -17.05 1.08
C LEU A 294 -3.68 -15.75 0.98
N VAL A 295 -3.09 -15.30 2.11
CA VAL A 295 -2.27 -14.09 2.16
C VAL A 295 -1.02 -14.24 1.30
N GLU A 296 -0.32 -15.38 1.36
CA GLU A 296 0.84 -15.64 0.52
C GLU A 296 0.49 -15.64 -0.97
N LYS A 297 -0.63 -16.28 -1.35
CA LYS A 297 -1.09 -16.27 -2.74
C LYS A 297 -1.45 -14.87 -3.21
N CYS A 298 -2.16 -14.08 -2.39
CA CYS A 298 -2.50 -12.70 -2.71
C CYS A 298 -1.26 -11.82 -2.92
N LYS A 299 -0.22 -11.97 -2.08
CA LYS A 299 1.07 -11.28 -2.26
C LYS A 299 1.73 -11.65 -3.59
N ALA A 300 1.77 -12.94 -3.92
CA ALA A 300 2.36 -13.42 -5.17
C ALA A 300 1.59 -12.93 -6.41
N TRP A 301 0.26 -12.93 -6.36
CA TRP A 301 -0.57 -12.40 -7.46
C TRP A 301 -0.44 -10.89 -7.60
N ARG A 302 -0.39 -10.14 -6.48
CA ARG A 302 -0.13 -8.70 -6.47
C ARG A 302 1.19 -8.37 -7.18
N GLY A 303 2.28 -9.07 -6.86
CA GLY A 303 3.57 -8.87 -7.55
C GLY A 303 3.49 -9.08 -9.07
N LYS A 304 2.75 -10.10 -9.53
CA LYS A 304 2.54 -10.33 -10.98
C LYS A 304 1.69 -9.24 -11.63
N LEU A 305 0.75 -8.64 -10.91
CA LEU A 305 -0.04 -7.51 -11.41
C LEU A 305 0.83 -6.25 -11.50
N ASP A 306 1.72 -6.02 -10.52
CA ASP A 306 2.69 -4.92 -10.53
C ASP A 306 3.62 -5.03 -11.75
N GLU A 307 4.05 -6.25 -12.12
CA GLU A 307 4.80 -6.49 -13.36
C GLU A 307 4.02 -6.04 -14.61
N GLN A 308 2.70 -6.29 -14.67
CA GLN A 308 1.89 -5.86 -15.82
C GLN A 308 1.68 -4.34 -15.85
N ILE A 309 1.55 -3.70 -14.69
CA ILE A 309 1.48 -2.24 -14.58
C ILE A 309 2.81 -1.62 -15.07
N ALA A 310 3.94 -2.15 -14.63
CA ALA A 310 5.26 -1.69 -15.07
C ALA A 310 5.47 -1.92 -16.57
N ALA A 311 4.99 -3.05 -17.11
CA ALA A 311 5.05 -3.33 -18.55
C ALA A 311 4.26 -2.30 -19.37
N LEU A 312 3.06 -1.91 -18.91
CA LEU A 312 2.27 -0.83 -19.54
C LEU A 312 3.01 0.50 -19.51
N ASP A 313 3.65 0.84 -18.39
CA ASP A 313 4.45 2.07 -18.27
C ASP A 313 5.68 2.08 -19.17
N ALA A 314 6.24 0.90 -19.46
CA ALA A 314 7.30 0.71 -20.44
C ALA A 314 6.82 0.73 -21.90
N GLY A 315 5.51 0.93 -22.15
CA GLY A 315 4.93 1.02 -23.49
C GLY A 315 4.46 -0.32 -24.08
N THR A 316 4.26 -1.35 -23.26
CA THR A 316 3.64 -2.60 -23.71
C THR A 316 2.24 -2.35 -24.23
N ASP A 317 1.86 -3.05 -25.31
CA ASP A 317 0.51 -2.97 -25.87
C ASP A 317 -0.58 -3.29 -24.81
N PRO A 318 -1.62 -2.44 -24.65
CA PRO A 318 -2.64 -2.60 -23.62
C PRO A 318 -3.40 -3.93 -23.69
N LEU A 319 -3.68 -4.44 -24.89
CA LEU A 319 -4.41 -5.69 -25.06
C LEU A 319 -3.55 -6.89 -24.68
N THR A 320 -2.25 -6.83 -24.94
CA THR A 320 -1.26 -7.83 -24.50
C THR A 320 -1.16 -7.90 -22.98
N ALA A 321 -1.01 -6.75 -22.30
CA ALA A 321 -0.97 -6.70 -20.83
C ALA A 321 -2.30 -7.15 -20.20
N ARG A 322 -3.44 -6.82 -20.82
CA ARG A 322 -4.76 -7.30 -20.40
C ARG A 322 -4.88 -8.82 -20.51
N ALA A 323 -4.45 -9.41 -21.62
CA ALA A 323 -4.49 -10.87 -21.82
C ALA A 323 -3.60 -11.60 -20.81
N ALA A 324 -2.40 -11.09 -20.53
CA ALA A 324 -1.53 -11.62 -19.47
C ALA A 324 -2.20 -11.52 -18.09
N THR A 325 -2.89 -10.41 -17.81
CA THR A 325 -3.66 -10.26 -16.58
C THR A 325 -4.83 -11.23 -16.51
N ASP A 326 -5.54 -11.48 -17.61
CA ASP A 326 -6.62 -12.47 -17.67
C ASP A 326 -6.14 -13.86 -17.27
N GLU A 327 -4.93 -14.27 -17.69
CA GLU A 327 -4.34 -15.53 -17.25
C GLU A 327 -4.03 -15.55 -15.74
N ILE A 328 -3.53 -14.44 -15.19
CA ILE A 328 -3.25 -14.31 -13.75
C ILE A 328 -4.55 -14.46 -12.96
N VAL A 329 -5.62 -13.75 -13.36
CA VAL A 329 -6.92 -13.80 -12.69
C VAL A 329 -7.57 -15.18 -12.81
N ASN A 330 -7.50 -15.83 -13.97
CA ASN A 330 -7.99 -17.20 -14.12
C ASN A 330 -7.24 -18.19 -13.22
N LYS A 331 -5.91 -18.11 -13.15
CA LYS A 331 -5.09 -18.95 -12.27
C LYS A 331 -5.44 -18.73 -10.79
N LEU A 332 -5.69 -17.47 -10.42
CA LEU A 332 -6.14 -17.10 -9.08
C LEU A 332 -7.48 -17.74 -8.74
N MET A 333 -8.49 -17.55 -9.59
CA MET A 333 -9.83 -18.11 -9.36
C MET A 333 -9.81 -19.63 -9.27
N THR A 334 -9.04 -20.30 -10.14
CA THR A 334 -8.86 -21.76 -10.08
C THR A 334 -8.24 -22.17 -8.76
N ALA A 335 -7.16 -21.51 -8.31
CA ALA A 335 -6.51 -21.85 -7.04
C ALA A 335 -7.45 -21.70 -5.84
N LEU A 336 -8.27 -20.64 -5.81
CA LEU A 336 -9.26 -20.44 -4.75
C LEU A 336 -10.34 -21.54 -4.76
N ARG A 337 -10.86 -21.91 -5.93
CA ARG A 337 -11.87 -22.97 -6.06
C ARG A 337 -11.31 -24.35 -5.69
N THR A 338 -10.11 -24.68 -6.15
CA THR A 338 -9.44 -25.93 -5.76
C THR A 338 -9.23 -26.00 -4.26
N ARG A 339 -8.77 -24.91 -3.61
CA ARG A 339 -8.63 -24.90 -2.16
C ARG A 339 -9.98 -24.99 -1.44
N ALA A 340 -11.04 -24.41 -1.99
CA ALA A 340 -12.39 -24.58 -1.45
C ALA A 340 -12.86 -26.04 -1.50
N GLU A 341 -12.61 -26.75 -2.61
CA GLU A 341 -12.93 -28.17 -2.77
C GLU A 341 -12.16 -29.07 -1.77
N GLU A 342 -10.92 -28.71 -1.43
CA GLU A 342 -10.12 -29.42 -0.41
C GLU A 342 -10.67 -29.25 1.02
N LEU A 343 -11.45 -28.19 1.28
CA LEU A 343 -12.00 -27.85 2.59
C LEU A 343 -13.46 -28.30 2.80
N ALA A 344 -14.12 -28.79 1.74
CA ALA A 344 -15.52 -29.24 1.75
C ALA A 344 -15.68 -30.69 2.24
#